data_AF-A0A1Y1S1D6-F1
#
_entry.id   AF-A0A1Y1S1D6-F1
#
_cell.length_a   1.000
_cell.length_b   1.000
_cell.length_c   1.000
_cell.angle_alpha   90.00
_cell.angle_beta   90.00
_cell.angle_gamma   90.00
#
_symmetry.space_group_name_H-M   'P 1'
#
loop_
_entity.id
_entity.type
_entity.pdbx_description
1 polymer ?
#
loop_
_entity_poly.entity_id
_entity_poly.type
_entity_poly.pdbx_seq_one_letter_code
_entity_poly.pdbx_strand_id
1 'polypeptide(L)'
;MSKSNTFENELLLLLLNNTNIANVGDATGLRGSSAAGVLYVSLHTADPGEAGNQSTSEADYTGYGRVSVARTSGGWTVTGNAAANAAAITFGACTGGTNAITYFGIGTSETGTGKLLYSGALSATLNVSNGITPEFGAGELDITED
;
A
#
# COMPACT_ATOMS: atom_id res chain seq x y z
N MET A 1 -11.74 -20.46 6.41
CA MET A 1 -12.25 -20.55 5.02
C MET A 1 -11.37 -19.64 4.19
N SER A 2 -10.96 -20.04 2.99
CA SER A 2 -10.06 -19.27 2.12
C SER A 2 -10.74 -18.89 0.81
N LYS A 3 -10.19 -17.88 0.11
CA LYS A 3 -10.58 -17.58 -1.27
C LYS A 3 -9.96 -18.64 -2.20
N SER A 4 -10.44 -18.74 -3.44
CA SER A 4 -9.71 -19.51 -4.46
C SER A 4 -8.60 -18.65 -5.04
N ASN A 5 -7.49 -19.28 -5.47
CA ASN A 5 -6.36 -18.57 -6.09
C ASN A 5 -6.78 -17.67 -7.26
N THR A 6 -7.80 -18.06 -8.01
CA THR A 6 -8.38 -17.24 -9.08
C THR A 6 -8.98 -15.95 -8.53
N PHE A 7 -9.81 -16.04 -7.49
CA PHE A 7 -10.51 -14.88 -6.95
C PHE A 7 -9.57 -13.95 -6.16
N GLU A 8 -8.53 -14.49 -5.51
CA GLU A 8 -7.47 -13.68 -4.89
C GLU A 8 -6.75 -12.81 -5.92
N ASN A 9 -6.33 -13.42 -7.03
CA ASN A 9 -5.68 -12.72 -8.13
C ASN A 9 -6.60 -11.65 -8.73
N GLU A 10 -7.87 -11.98 -8.97
CA GLU A 10 -8.87 -11.02 -9.46
C GLU A 10 -9.09 -9.85 -8.49
N LEU A 11 -9.12 -10.11 -7.19
CA LEU A 11 -9.27 -9.08 -6.16
C LEU A 11 -8.07 -8.14 -6.12
N LEU A 12 -6.84 -8.68 -6.15
CA LEU A 12 -5.62 -7.87 -6.23
C LEU A 12 -5.57 -7.05 -7.52
N LEU A 13 -5.92 -7.64 -8.66
CA LEU A 13 -6.00 -6.92 -9.93
C LEU A 13 -7.06 -5.82 -9.92
N LEU A 14 -8.19 -6.01 -9.26
CA LEU A 14 -9.21 -4.98 -9.09
C LEU A 14 -8.70 -3.83 -8.21
N LEU A 15 -8.11 -4.15 -7.06
CA LEU A 15 -7.66 -3.16 -6.10
C LEU A 15 -6.43 -2.40 -6.57
N LEU A 16 -5.44 -3.09 -7.13
CA LEU A 16 -4.13 -2.51 -7.45
C LEU A 16 -3.97 -2.14 -8.93
N ASN A 17 -4.66 -2.81 -9.84
CA ASN A 17 -4.56 -2.56 -11.29
C ASN A 17 -5.88 -2.08 -11.91
N ASN A 18 -6.91 -1.83 -11.09
CA ASN A 18 -8.22 -1.35 -11.52
C ASN A 18 -8.91 -2.23 -12.58
N THR A 19 -8.65 -3.54 -12.56
CA THR A 19 -9.22 -4.52 -13.50
C THR A 19 -10.57 -5.04 -12.98
N ASN A 20 -11.60 -5.09 -13.83
CA ASN A 20 -12.91 -5.57 -13.41
C ASN A 20 -12.91 -7.08 -13.10
N ILE A 21 -13.75 -7.49 -12.17
CA ILE A 21 -14.05 -8.91 -11.90
C ILE A 21 -15.41 -9.23 -12.50
N ALA A 22 -15.43 -10.07 -13.53
CA ALA A 22 -16.67 -10.44 -14.21
C ALA A 22 -17.52 -11.40 -13.35
N ASN A 23 -18.84 -11.42 -13.60
CA ASN A 23 -19.78 -12.41 -13.06
C ASN A 23 -19.90 -12.48 -11.52
N VAL A 24 -19.41 -11.46 -10.79
CA VAL A 24 -19.59 -11.32 -9.34
C VAL A 24 -20.49 -10.13 -9.07
N GLY A 25 -21.61 -10.35 -8.37
CA GLY A 25 -22.62 -9.32 -8.11
C GLY A 25 -23.71 -9.30 -9.18
N ASP A 26 -23.81 -8.20 -9.93
CA ASP A 26 -24.78 -8.05 -11.03
C ASP A 26 -24.15 -8.37 -12.40
N ALA A 27 -24.93 -8.14 -13.47
CA ALA A 27 -24.49 -8.41 -14.85
C ALA A 27 -23.22 -7.65 -15.27
N THR A 28 -22.84 -6.58 -14.56
CA THR A 28 -21.65 -5.77 -14.86
C THR A 28 -20.40 -6.22 -14.12
N GLY A 29 -20.54 -7.06 -13.09
CA GLY A 29 -19.45 -7.54 -12.24
C GLY A 29 -18.99 -6.52 -11.17
N LEU A 30 -17.92 -6.83 -10.44
CA LEU A 30 -17.25 -5.84 -9.60
C LEU A 30 -16.38 -4.95 -10.49
N ARG A 31 -16.64 -3.65 -10.44
CA ARG A 31 -16.08 -2.67 -11.37
C ARG A 31 -14.91 -1.92 -10.76
N GLY A 32 -13.85 -1.79 -11.54
CA GLY A 32 -12.84 -0.75 -11.33
C GLY A 32 -13.46 0.65 -11.46
N SER A 33 -12.76 1.63 -10.91
CA SER A 33 -13.09 3.05 -11.03
C SER A 33 -12.96 3.53 -12.48
N SER A 34 -13.77 4.52 -12.88
CA SER A 34 -13.72 5.07 -14.25
C SER A 34 -12.34 5.65 -14.62
N ALA A 35 -11.66 6.24 -13.64
CA ALA A 35 -10.23 6.54 -13.69
C ALA A 35 -9.54 5.70 -12.60
N ALA A 36 -8.45 5.02 -12.96
CA ALA A 36 -7.78 4.10 -12.04
C ALA A 36 -7.35 4.77 -10.73
N GLY A 37 -6.89 6.02 -10.80
CA GLY A 37 -6.43 6.78 -9.64
C GLY A 37 -5.14 6.22 -9.05
N VAL A 38 -4.90 6.55 -7.79
CA VAL A 38 -3.71 6.16 -7.03
C VAL A 38 -4.11 5.57 -5.69
N LEU A 39 -3.22 4.79 -5.10
CA LEU A 39 -3.19 4.48 -3.67
C LEU A 39 -2.01 5.21 -3.04
N TYR A 40 -2.04 5.35 -1.72
CA TYR A 40 -1.01 6.03 -0.96
C TYR A 40 -0.32 5.06 -0.02
N VAL A 41 0.99 4.95 -0.16
CA VAL A 41 1.85 4.14 0.72
C VAL A 41 2.30 5.02 1.88
N SER A 42 2.07 4.54 3.11
CA SER A 42 2.39 5.21 4.37
C SER A 42 3.38 4.40 5.19
N LEU A 43 4.15 5.09 6.06
CA LEU A 43 5.08 4.47 7.01
C LEU A 43 4.50 4.57 8.41
N HIS A 44 4.73 3.53 9.23
CA HIS A 44 4.16 3.44 10.57
C HIS A 44 5.21 2.98 11.60
N THR A 45 5.11 3.57 12.80
CA THR A 45 6.01 3.32 13.94
C THR A 45 5.61 2.11 14.79
N ALA A 46 4.37 1.65 14.63
CA ALA A 46 3.81 0.44 15.21
C ALA A 46 2.71 -0.11 14.29
N ASP A 47 2.21 -1.31 14.57
CA ASP A 47 1.12 -1.93 13.82
C ASP A 47 -0.12 -1.01 13.84
N PRO A 48 -0.65 -0.59 12.67
CA PRO A 48 -1.91 0.15 12.61
C PRO A 48 -3.13 -0.68 13.06
N GLY A 49 -3.04 -2.02 12.97
CA GLY A 49 -4.09 -2.96 13.31
C GLY A 49 -5.27 -2.98 12.33
N GLU A 50 -6.08 -4.04 12.41
CA GLU A 50 -7.21 -4.28 11.50
C GLU A 50 -8.36 -3.25 11.65
N ALA A 51 -8.51 -2.69 12.86
CA ALA A 51 -9.48 -1.62 13.14
C ALA A 51 -8.90 -0.21 12.90
N GLY A 52 -7.64 -0.14 12.47
CA GLY A 52 -6.91 1.10 12.25
C GLY A 52 -7.31 1.84 10.98
N ASN A 53 -6.62 2.95 10.76
CA ASN A 53 -6.70 3.74 9.54
C ASN A 53 -5.28 4.24 9.18
N GLN A 54 -5.12 4.98 8.09
CA GLN A 54 -3.80 5.39 7.63
C GLN A 54 -3.09 6.35 8.60
N SER A 55 -3.81 6.99 9.54
CA SER A 55 -3.20 7.83 10.59
C SER A 55 -2.86 7.07 11.88
N THR A 56 -3.26 5.79 12.02
CA THR A 56 -2.90 5.00 13.19
C THR A 56 -1.40 4.68 13.17
N SER A 57 -0.67 5.16 14.18
CA SER A 57 0.78 4.96 14.30
C SER A 57 1.62 5.49 13.13
N GLU A 58 1.08 6.44 12.34
CA GLU A 58 1.76 6.98 11.16
C GLU A 58 3.05 7.75 11.52
N ALA A 59 4.05 7.69 10.64
CA ALA A 59 5.28 8.46 10.77
C ALA A 59 5.03 9.98 10.75
N ASP A 60 5.88 10.73 11.44
CA ASP A 60 5.72 12.17 11.66
C ASP A 60 7.03 12.97 11.57
N TYR A 61 8.12 12.37 11.07
CA TYR A 61 9.36 13.09 10.82
C TYR A 61 9.16 14.24 9.81
N THR A 62 9.92 15.33 9.98
CA THR A 62 9.83 16.48 9.07
C THR A 62 10.33 16.11 7.68
N GLY A 63 9.49 16.26 6.67
CA GLY A 63 9.75 15.80 5.29
C GLY A 63 8.97 14.55 4.90
N TYR A 64 8.32 13.87 5.86
CA TYR A 64 7.44 12.75 5.57
C TYR A 64 6.17 13.20 4.81
N GLY A 65 5.77 12.37 3.86
CA GLY A 65 4.48 12.41 3.19
C GLY A 65 4.20 11.05 2.57
N ARG A 66 2.93 10.66 2.49
CA ARG A 66 2.55 9.41 1.83
C ARG A 66 2.91 9.46 0.35
N VAL A 67 3.37 8.35 -0.21
CA VAL A 67 3.76 8.29 -1.62
C VAL A 67 2.61 7.76 -2.44
N SER A 68 2.23 8.48 -3.50
CA SER A 68 1.20 8.01 -4.43
C SER A 68 1.75 6.95 -5.39
N VAL A 69 0.99 5.88 -5.58
CA VAL A 69 1.30 4.79 -6.50
C VAL A 69 0.09 4.56 -7.40
N ALA A 70 0.28 4.68 -8.71
CA ALA A 70 -0.77 4.51 -9.69
C ALA A 70 -1.37 3.10 -9.63
N ARG A 71 -2.71 3.00 -9.70
CA ARG A 71 -3.42 1.71 -9.72
C ARG A 71 -3.34 1.05 -11.11
N THR A 72 -2.13 0.68 -11.53
CA THR A 72 -1.80 0.15 -12.86
C THR A 72 -0.66 -0.86 -12.77
N SER A 73 -0.41 -1.63 -13.83
CA SER A 73 0.74 -2.55 -13.89
C SER A 73 2.11 -1.86 -13.80
N GLY A 74 2.18 -0.54 -14.01
CA GLY A 74 3.40 0.25 -13.77
C GLY A 74 3.58 0.67 -12.31
N GLY A 75 2.53 0.56 -11.48
CA GLY A 75 2.59 0.78 -10.04
C GLY A 75 2.64 -0.54 -9.25
N TRP A 76 1.97 -1.59 -9.74
CA TRP A 76 1.84 -2.87 -9.04
C TRP A 76 1.98 -4.07 -9.99
N THR A 77 2.92 -4.96 -9.66
CA THR A 77 3.02 -6.28 -10.28
C THR A 77 2.13 -7.23 -9.49
N VAL A 78 1.12 -7.83 -10.14
CA VAL A 78 0.23 -8.81 -9.51
C VAL A 78 0.47 -10.18 -10.17
N THR A 79 0.65 -11.22 -9.36
CA THR A 79 0.85 -12.60 -9.84
C THR A 79 0.25 -13.60 -8.85
N GLY A 80 -0.84 -14.25 -9.25
CA GLY A 80 -1.53 -15.18 -8.37
C GLY A 80 -2.13 -14.45 -7.16
N ASN A 81 -1.92 -14.97 -5.96
CA ASN A 81 -2.38 -14.36 -4.72
C ASN A 81 -1.41 -13.31 -4.14
N ALA A 82 -0.40 -12.89 -4.92
CA ALA A 82 0.61 -11.95 -4.47
C ALA A 82 0.67 -10.69 -5.35
N ALA A 83 1.09 -9.58 -4.75
CA ALA A 83 1.40 -8.35 -5.45
C ALA A 83 2.61 -7.64 -4.85
N ALA A 84 3.37 -6.92 -5.68
CA ALA A 84 4.48 -6.10 -5.24
C ALA A 84 4.53 -4.75 -5.98
N ASN A 85 5.19 -3.75 -5.41
CA ASN A 85 5.38 -2.46 -6.08
C ASN A 85 6.24 -2.63 -7.35
N ALA A 86 5.73 -2.17 -8.49
CA ALA A 86 6.42 -2.32 -9.78
C ALA A 86 7.56 -1.30 -10.00
N ALA A 87 7.52 -0.17 -9.29
CA ALA A 87 8.54 0.87 -9.31
C ALA A 87 8.93 1.23 -7.87
N ALA A 88 10.11 1.84 -7.71
CA ALA A 88 10.57 2.30 -6.40
C ALA A 88 9.59 3.32 -5.79
N ILE A 89 9.38 3.21 -4.48
CA ILE A 89 8.53 4.10 -3.68
C ILE A 89 9.46 4.87 -2.75
N THR A 90 9.86 6.07 -3.16
CA THR A 90 10.78 6.93 -2.41
C THR A 90 10.00 7.99 -1.63
N PHE A 91 10.20 8.03 -0.31
CA PHE A 91 9.58 9.03 0.58
C PHE A 91 10.40 10.32 0.60
N GLY A 92 9.84 11.39 1.15
CA GLY A 92 10.60 12.61 1.40
C GLY A 92 11.72 12.37 2.43
N ALA A 93 12.88 12.98 2.19
CA ALA A 93 14.03 12.90 3.09
C ALA A 93 13.71 13.51 4.46
N CYS A 94 14.17 12.88 5.53
CA CYS A 94 14.04 13.42 6.87
C CYS A 94 14.93 14.66 7.02
N THR A 95 14.30 15.78 7.35
CA THR A 95 14.95 17.08 7.61
C THR A 95 14.84 17.50 9.08
N GLY A 96 14.18 16.69 9.91
CA GLY A 96 13.98 16.95 11.34
C GLY A 96 13.20 15.85 12.04
N GLY A 97 13.47 15.66 13.34
CA GLY A 97 12.85 14.59 14.14
C GLY A 97 13.47 13.21 13.88
N THR A 98 12.81 12.18 14.41
CA THR A 98 13.21 10.77 14.25
C THR A 98 11.99 9.86 14.30
N ASN A 99 12.00 8.76 13.54
CA ASN A 99 11.04 7.67 13.69
C ASN A 99 11.76 6.31 13.63
N ALA A 100 11.26 5.32 14.37
CA ALA A 100 11.59 3.92 14.17
C ALA A 100 10.44 3.27 13.40
N ILE A 101 10.57 3.14 12.09
CA ILE A 101 9.54 2.58 11.22
C ILE A 101 9.59 1.06 11.31
N THR A 102 8.44 0.46 11.60
CA THR A 102 8.29 -0.98 11.78
C THR A 102 7.20 -1.58 10.90
N TYR A 103 6.32 -0.74 10.33
CA TYR A 103 5.23 -1.17 9.45
C TYR A 103 5.08 -0.22 8.26
N PHE A 104 4.47 -0.71 7.19
CA PHE A 104 3.93 0.10 6.10
C PHE A 104 2.41 -0.04 6.03
N GLY A 105 1.77 0.89 5.33
CA GLY A 105 0.35 0.84 5.01
C GLY A 105 0.11 1.20 3.55
N ILE A 106 -0.97 0.69 2.97
CA ILE A 106 -1.50 1.13 1.68
C ILE A 106 -2.93 1.60 1.92
N GLY A 107 -3.26 2.80 1.45
CA GLY A 107 -4.60 3.33 1.63
C GLY A 107 -5.02 4.39 0.62
N THR A 108 -6.13 5.05 0.91
CA THR A 108 -6.89 5.81 -0.10
C THR A 108 -6.65 7.31 -0.11
N SER A 109 -6.04 7.87 0.94
CA SER A 109 -5.93 9.32 1.11
C SER A 109 -4.48 9.77 1.19
N GLU A 110 -4.18 10.91 0.56
CA GLU A 110 -2.87 11.56 0.57
C GLU A 110 -2.45 12.02 1.97
N THR A 111 -3.42 12.50 2.75
CA THR A 111 -3.25 12.96 4.12
C THR A 111 -4.51 12.65 4.95
N GLY A 112 -4.44 12.84 6.26
CA GLY A 112 -5.56 12.61 7.18
C GLY A 112 -5.91 11.13 7.34
N THR A 113 -7.09 10.83 7.88
CA THR A 113 -7.46 9.47 8.33
C THR A 113 -7.29 8.41 7.26
N GLY A 114 -7.88 8.60 6.07
CA GLY A 114 -7.85 7.63 4.96
C GLY A 114 -8.39 6.24 5.33
N LYS A 115 -8.69 5.41 4.32
CA LYS A 115 -8.94 3.99 4.56
C LYS A 115 -7.64 3.24 4.45
N LEU A 116 -7.33 2.42 5.46
CA LEU A 116 -6.23 1.45 5.39
C LEU A 116 -6.76 0.20 4.69
N LEU A 117 -6.12 -0.20 3.60
CA LEU A 117 -6.48 -1.36 2.80
C LEU A 117 -5.58 -2.55 3.11
N TYR A 118 -4.28 -2.28 3.28
CA TYR A 118 -3.26 -3.25 3.65
C TYR A 118 -2.31 -2.62 4.66
N SER A 119 -1.83 -3.42 5.60
CA SER A 119 -0.66 -3.11 6.42
C SER A 119 0.24 -4.33 6.50
N GLY A 120 1.54 -4.09 6.65
CA GLY A 120 2.54 -5.15 6.77
C GLY A 120 3.71 -4.72 7.62
N ALA A 121 4.28 -5.66 8.36
CA ALA A 121 5.50 -5.44 9.12
C ALA A 121 6.70 -5.35 8.16
N LEU A 122 7.67 -4.49 8.48
CA LEU A 122 8.97 -4.50 7.82
C LEU A 122 9.77 -5.71 8.29
N SER A 123 10.59 -6.27 7.39
CA SER A 123 11.53 -7.35 7.72
C SER A 123 12.62 -6.90 8.70
N ALA A 124 12.94 -5.61 8.72
CA ALA A 124 13.80 -4.96 9.69
C ALA A 124 13.31 -3.54 10.00
N THR A 125 13.50 -3.08 11.24
CA THR A 125 13.20 -1.70 11.62
C THR A 125 14.05 -0.71 10.82
N LEU A 126 13.40 0.25 10.17
CA LEU A 126 14.07 1.37 9.53
C LEU A 126 14.09 2.56 10.49
N ASN A 127 15.26 2.88 11.02
CA ASN A 127 15.46 4.07 11.83
C ASN A 127 15.70 5.28 10.92
N VAL A 128 14.77 6.24 10.97
CA VAL A 128 14.79 7.46 10.17
C VAL A 128 15.22 8.63 11.04
N SER A 129 16.26 9.33 10.61
CA SER A 129 16.79 10.56 11.21
C SER A 129 17.25 11.52 10.12
N ASN A 130 17.65 12.74 10.49
CA ASN A 130 18.05 13.77 9.53
C ASN A 130 19.03 13.25 8.46
N GLY A 131 18.72 13.48 7.18
CA GLY A 131 19.48 13.02 6.02
C GLY A 131 19.13 11.63 5.49
N ILE A 132 18.29 10.85 6.20
CA ILE A 132 17.82 9.55 5.73
C ILE A 132 16.59 9.74 4.83
N THR A 133 16.61 9.11 3.67
CA THR A 133 15.47 9.03 2.73
C THR A 133 14.93 7.60 2.73
N PRO A 134 13.76 7.35 3.34
CA PRO A 134 13.13 6.03 3.27
C PRO A 134 12.73 5.66 1.84
N GLU A 135 12.88 4.39 1.48
CA GLU A 135 12.50 3.88 0.17
C GLU A 135 12.16 2.39 0.24
N PHE A 136 11.17 1.98 -0.57
CA PHE A 136 11.05 0.59 -1.02
C PHE A 136 11.56 0.51 -2.46
N GLY A 137 12.58 -0.33 -2.70
CA GLY A 137 13.00 -0.67 -4.06
C GLY A 137 11.86 -1.35 -4.84
N ALA A 138 11.95 -1.40 -6.17
CA ALA A 138 10.96 -2.13 -6.96
C ALA A 138 10.92 -3.61 -6.54
N GLY A 139 9.74 -4.12 -6.19
CA GLY A 139 9.53 -5.48 -5.73
C GLY A 139 9.81 -5.73 -4.24
N GLU A 140 10.06 -4.70 -3.44
CA GLU A 140 10.41 -4.84 -2.01
C GLU A 140 9.21 -4.65 -1.05
N LEU A 141 8.08 -4.12 -1.55
CA LEU A 141 6.83 -4.04 -0.81
C LEU A 141 5.90 -5.12 -1.32
N ASP A 142 5.75 -6.18 -0.54
CA ASP A 142 4.95 -7.36 -0.87
C ASP A 142 3.57 -7.38 -0.18
N ILE A 143 2.58 -7.94 -0.88
CA ILE A 143 1.23 -8.23 -0.42
C ILE A 143 0.94 -9.69 -0.77
N THR A 144 0.31 -10.45 0.13
CA THR A 144 -0.13 -11.82 -0.12
C THR A 144 -1.49 -12.06 0.52
N GLU A 145 -2.44 -12.62 -0.25
CA GLU A 145 -3.75 -13.10 0.22
C GLU A 145 -3.67 -14.62 0.58
N ASP A 146 -4.57 -15.08 1.46
CA ASP A 146 -4.69 -16.47 1.96
C ASP A 146 -5.96 -17.22 1.49
#